data_AF-A0A914PDF7-F1
#
_entry.id   AF-A0A914PDF7-F1
#
_cell.length_a   1.000
_cell.length_b   1.000
_cell.length_c   1.000
_cell.angle_alpha   90.00
_cell.angle_beta   90.00
_cell.angle_gamma   90.00
#
_symmetry.space_group_name_H-M   'P 1'
#
loop_
_entity.id
_entity.type
_entity.pdbx_description
1 polymer ?
#
loop_
_entity_poly.entity_id
_entity_poly.type
_entity_poly.pdbx_seq_one_letter_code
_entity_poly.pdbx_strand_id
1 'polypeptide(L)'
;MNAVYGVDAMGYNFRRSIPVDCVSDRPPRDPTPPTCDLHDRFYDIVLIIDGSTAGGFQQLKSIASAAFSPYAYNFQFTRLSIIVVNANSTLQGYLKDSDGKQGPQVVAGATSFNTTGQDLDGALKLIISEYNNPDTSGYRADARHLIY
;
A
#
# COMPACT_ATOMS: atom_id res chain seq x y z
N MET A 1 -22.29 -8.03 -9.42
CA MET A 1 -22.68 -8.00 -10.84
C MET A 1 -21.41 -8.10 -11.67
N ASN A 2 -21.08 -9.29 -12.17
CA ASN A 2 -19.98 -9.44 -13.11
C ASN A 2 -20.47 -8.98 -14.48
N ALA A 3 -19.81 -7.94 -15.01
CA ALA A 3 -20.04 -7.46 -16.36
C ALA A 3 -18.92 -8.00 -17.24
N VAL A 4 -19.29 -8.69 -18.31
CA VAL A 4 -18.34 -9.05 -19.37
C VAL A 4 -18.31 -7.88 -20.35
N TYR A 5 -17.12 -7.33 -20.54
CA TYR A 5 -16.84 -6.29 -21.53
C TYR A 5 -16.18 -6.91 -22.74
N GLY A 6 -16.56 -6.46 -23.92
CA GLY A 6 -15.99 -6.94 -25.17
C GLY A 6 -16.31 -5.99 -26.32
N VAL A 7 -15.72 -6.32 -27.47
CA VAL A 7 -15.95 -5.64 -28.74
C VAL A 7 -16.64 -6.65 -29.65
N ASP A 8 -17.75 -6.24 -30.27
CA ASP A 8 -18.43 -7.10 -31.24
C ASP A 8 -17.68 -7.15 -32.58
N ALA A 9 -18.16 -8.00 -33.50
CA ALA A 9 -17.56 -8.16 -34.81
C ALA A 9 -17.63 -6.89 -35.70
N MET A 10 -18.39 -5.88 -35.29
CA MET A 10 -18.52 -4.58 -35.98
C MET A 10 -17.72 -3.47 -35.29
N GLY A 11 -16.94 -3.79 -34.24
CA GLY A 11 -16.11 -2.83 -33.52
C GLY A 11 -16.85 -2.04 -32.43
N TYR A 12 -18.11 -2.37 -32.13
CA TYR A 12 -18.85 -1.70 -31.07
C TYR A 12 -18.60 -2.36 -29.72
N ASN A 13 -18.38 -1.50 -28.71
CA ASN A 13 -18.26 -1.96 -27.34
C ASN A 13 -19.62 -2.43 -26.82
N PHE A 14 -19.65 -3.62 -26.20
CA PHE A 14 -20.83 -4.10 -25.50
C PHE A 14 -20.53 -4.45 -24.04
N ARG A 15 -21.57 -4.35 -23.22
CA ARG A 15 -21.59 -4.79 -21.83
C ARG A 15 -22.74 -5.77 -21.66
N ARG A 16 -22.45 -6.99 -21.21
CA ARG A 16 -23.47 -7.95 -20.80
C ARG A 16 -23.40 -8.14 -19.28
N SER A 17 -24.51 -7.84 -18.62
CA SER A 17 -24.67 -8.09 -17.18
C SER A 17 -25.21 -9.51 -17.00
N ILE A 18 -24.44 -10.36 -16.33
CA ILE A 18 -24.92 -11.70 -15.96
C ILE A 18 -25.58 -11.56 -14.57
N PRO A 19 -26.89 -11.81 -14.43
CA PRO A 19 -27.52 -11.86 -13.13
C PRO A 19 -27.09 -13.17 -12.45
N VAL A 20 -26.08 -13.08 -11.59
CA VAL A 20 -25.76 -14.14 -10.63
C VAL A 20 -26.44 -13.78 -9.32
N ASP A 21 -27.38 -14.62 -8.93
CA ASP A 21 -28.14 -14.54 -7.69
C ASP A 21 -27.33 -15.16 -6.53
N CYS A 22 -27.35 -14.49 -5.38
CA CYS A 22 -26.85 -14.92 -4.06
C CYS A 22 -25.39 -15.39 -3.91
N VAL A 23 -24.40 -14.47 -3.89
CA VAL A 23 -23.20 -14.63 -3.03
C VAL A 23 -22.83 -13.28 -2.43
N SER A 24 -22.60 -13.28 -1.12
CA SER A 24 -22.33 -12.15 -0.21
C SER A 24 -21.00 -11.41 -0.47
N ASP A 25 -20.50 -11.38 -1.69
CA ASP A 25 -19.31 -10.60 -2.05
C ASP A 25 -19.76 -9.37 -2.82
N ARG A 26 -19.65 -8.21 -2.16
CA ARG A 26 -19.81 -6.92 -2.84
C ARG A 26 -18.88 -6.95 -4.07
N PRO A 27 -19.40 -6.81 -5.30
CA PRO A 27 -18.54 -6.75 -6.47
C PRO A 27 -17.49 -5.66 -6.24
N PRO A 28 -16.23 -5.87 -6.65
CA PRO A 28 -15.20 -4.83 -6.56
C PRO A 28 -15.77 -3.55 -7.16
N ARG A 29 -15.58 -2.44 -6.46
CA ARG A 29 -16.04 -1.14 -6.97
C ARG A 29 -15.43 -0.97 -8.36
N ASP A 30 -16.28 -0.68 -9.36
CA ASP A 30 -15.79 -0.37 -10.71
C ASP A 30 -14.70 0.71 -10.57
N PRO A 31 -13.51 0.51 -11.19
CA PRO A 31 -12.45 1.51 -11.12
C PRO A 31 -12.99 2.83 -11.69
N THR A 32 -12.60 3.94 -11.07
CA THR A 32 -12.95 5.27 -11.60
C THR A 32 -12.48 5.38 -13.04
N PRO A 33 -13.24 6.07 -13.92
CA PRO A 33 -12.83 6.30 -15.31
C PRO A 33 -11.38 6.80 -15.35
N PRO A 34 -10.55 6.32 -16.30
CA PRO A 34 -9.18 6.78 -16.40
C PRO A 34 -9.18 8.28 -16.71
N THR A 35 -8.67 9.07 -15.78
CA THR A 35 -8.38 10.49 -15.99
C THR A 35 -6.96 10.62 -16.56
N CYS A 36 -6.75 11.56 -17.48
CA CYS A 36 -5.40 11.95 -17.91
C CYS A 36 -4.66 12.76 -16.84
N ASP A 37 -5.35 13.13 -15.75
CA ASP A 37 -4.74 13.70 -14.57
C ASP A 37 -4.06 12.60 -13.74
N LEU A 38 -2.73 12.62 -13.75
CA LEU A 38 -1.88 11.69 -13.02
C LEU A 38 -1.54 12.18 -11.60
N HIS A 39 -1.86 13.44 -11.23
CA HIS A 39 -1.62 13.92 -9.86
C HIS A 39 -2.48 13.15 -8.85
N ASP A 40 -3.70 12.78 -9.21
CA ASP A 40 -4.59 11.94 -8.40
C ASP A 40 -4.12 10.48 -8.23
N ARG A 41 -2.99 10.12 -8.87
CA ARG A 41 -2.43 8.77 -8.89
C ARG A 41 -1.13 8.66 -8.09
N PHE A 42 -0.63 9.76 -7.54
CA PHE A 42 0.56 9.74 -6.67
C PHE A 42 0.18 9.41 -5.23
N TYR A 43 0.72 8.32 -4.70
CA TYR A 43 0.49 7.86 -3.33
C TYR A 43 1.80 7.65 -2.58
N ASP A 44 1.88 8.21 -1.38
CA ASP A 44 2.92 7.87 -0.40
C ASP A 44 2.24 7.15 0.75
N ILE A 45 2.60 5.88 0.93
CA ILE A 45 1.92 4.97 1.84
C ILE A 45 2.89 4.58 2.96
N VAL A 46 2.46 4.76 4.22
CA VAL A 46 3.17 4.22 5.38
C VAL A 46 2.41 3.02 5.91
N LEU A 47 3.10 1.89 6.06
CA LEU A 47 2.56 0.72 6.77
C LEU A 47 3.06 0.69 8.20
N ILE A 48 2.16 0.56 9.15
CA ILE A 48 2.45 0.34 10.55
C ILE A 48 2.13 -1.13 10.85
N ILE A 49 3.17 -1.93 11.08
CA ILE A 49 3.02 -3.36 11.34
C ILE A 49 3.44 -3.68 12.76
N ASP A 50 2.56 -4.33 13.52
CA ASP A 50 2.90 -4.87 14.83
C ASP A 50 3.96 -5.97 14.72
N GLY A 51 5.14 -5.69 15.26
CA GLY A 51 6.30 -6.57 15.37
C GLY A 51 6.61 -7.02 16.80
N SER A 52 5.66 -6.86 17.73
CA SER A 52 5.79 -7.28 19.13
C SER A 52 6.00 -8.79 19.28
N THR A 53 5.43 -9.59 18.36
CA THR A 53 5.63 -11.05 18.31
C THR A 53 6.05 -11.51 16.92
N ALA A 54 7.00 -12.45 16.84
CA ALA A 54 7.50 -12.95 15.56
C ALA A 54 6.42 -13.66 14.72
N GLY A 55 5.55 -14.45 15.35
CA GLY A 55 4.50 -15.21 14.65
C GLY A 55 3.45 -14.32 14.00
N GLY A 56 2.91 -13.34 14.74
CA GLY A 56 1.94 -12.38 14.20
C GLY A 56 2.55 -11.50 13.12
N PHE A 57 3.79 -11.05 13.32
CA PHE A 57 4.50 -10.22 12.35
C PHE A 57 4.64 -10.90 10.98
N GLN A 58 5.02 -12.18 10.91
CA GLN A 58 5.17 -12.88 9.62
C GLN A 58 3.85 -12.98 8.86
N GLN A 59 2.73 -13.16 9.58
CA GLN A 59 1.40 -13.18 8.97
C GLN A 59 1.02 -11.80 8.43
N LEU A 60 1.18 -10.74 9.24
CA LEU A 60 0.87 -9.37 8.84
C LEU A 60 1.75 -8.91 7.66
N LYS A 61 3.04 -9.25 7.68
CA LYS A 61 3.97 -9.00 6.59
C LYS A 61 3.56 -9.68 5.30
N SER A 62 3.09 -10.94 5.36
CA SER A 62 2.58 -11.66 4.18
C SER A 62 1.33 -11.00 3.61
N ILE A 63 0.38 -10.62 4.48
CA ILE A 63 -0.84 -9.91 4.08
C ILE A 63 -0.52 -8.56 3.44
N ALA A 64 0.36 -7.77 4.07
CA ALA A 64 0.80 -6.48 3.55
C ALA A 64 1.51 -6.63 2.20
N SER A 65 2.42 -7.59 2.07
CA SER A 65 3.12 -7.85 0.80
C SER A 65 2.14 -8.21 -0.32
N ALA A 66 1.11 -9.03 -0.03
CA ALA A 66 0.08 -9.37 -0.99
C ALA A 66 -0.82 -8.17 -1.35
N ALA A 67 -1.28 -7.42 -0.35
CA ALA A 67 -2.15 -6.26 -0.52
C ALA A 67 -1.49 -5.15 -1.34
N PHE A 68 -0.17 -4.96 -1.17
CA PHE A 68 0.57 -3.93 -1.87
C PHE A 68 1.31 -4.41 -3.12
N SER A 69 1.24 -5.70 -3.46
CA SER A 69 1.80 -6.25 -4.69
C SER A 69 1.32 -5.56 -5.99
N PRO A 70 0.07 -5.05 -6.11
CA PRO A 70 -0.34 -4.33 -7.31
C PRO A 70 0.39 -2.99 -7.51
N TYR A 71 0.94 -2.42 -6.43
CA TYR A 71 1.68 -1.15 -6.47
C TYR A 71 3.19 -1.36 -6.70
N ALA A 72 3.65 -2.62 -6.77
CA ALA A 72 5.05 -2.98 -7.04
C ALA A 72 5.59 -2.41 -8.35
N TYR A 73 4.72 -2.28 -9.35
CA TYR A 73 5.13 -2.12 -10.74
C TYR A 73 5.52 -0.68 -11.12
N ASN A 74 5.26 0.32 -10.26
CA ASN A 74 5.66 1.69 -10.57
C ASN A 74 5.89 2.60 -9.35
N PHE A 75 7.17 2.75 -8.98
CA PHE A 75 7.65 3.63 -7.90
C PHE A 75 7.48 5.12 -8.19
N GLN A 76 7.20 5.52 -9.44
CA GLN A 76 6.86 6.90 -9.77
C GLN A 76 5.45 7.25 -9.30
N PHE A 77 4.54 6.28 -9.24
CA PHE A 77 3.16 6.53 -8.79
C PHE A 77 3.00 6.24 -7.30
N THR A 78 3.45 5.08 -6.83
CA THR A 78 3.29 4.68 -5.42
C THR A 78 4.63 4.47 -4.75
N ARG A 79 4.83 5.12 -3.61
CA ARG A 79 5.96 4.90 -2.70
C ARG A 79 5.45 4.31 -1.40
N LEU A 80 6.22 3.40 -0.81
CA LEU A 80 5.82 2.70 0.40
C LEU A 80 6.96 2.68 1.41
N SER A 81 6.63 3.06 2.65
CA SER A 81 7.49 2.94 3.82
C SER A 81 6.88 2.00 4.83
N ILE A 82 7.70 1.50 5.75
CA ILE A 82 7.27 0.57 6.78
C ILE A 82 7.85 0.94 8.14
N ILE A 83 6.96 1.02 9.13
CA ILE A 83 7.28 1.17 10.54
C ILE A 83 6.86 -0.12 11.23
N VAL A 84 7.81 -0.72 11.95
CA VAL A 84 7.54 -1.88 12.78
C VAL A 84 7.35 -1.41 14.21
N VAL A 85 6.20 -1.70 14.78
CA VAL A 85 5.80 -1.30 16.13
C VAL A 85 6.10 -2.42 17.11
N ASN A 86 6.77 -2.08 18.20
CA ASN A 86 7.05 -2.96 19.34
C ASN A 86 7.15 -2.04 20.60
N ALA A 87 7.97 -2.38 21.60
CA ALA A 87 8.26 -1.46 22.70
C ALA A 87 8.93 -0.13 22.30
N ASN A 88 9.65 -0.08 21.18
CA ASN A 88 10.34 1.10 20.64
C ASN A 88 10.13 1.12 19.11
N SER A 89 9.04 1.74 18.66
CA SER A 89 8.70 1.77 17.23
C SER A 89 9.89 2.17 16.37
N THR A 90 10.10 1.43 15.29
CA THR A 90 11.30 1.56 14.45
C THR A 90 10.91 1.64 12.99
N LEU A 91 11.44 2.65 12.30
CA LEU A 91 11.35 2.77 10.86
C LEU A 91 12.28 1.73 10.22
N GLN A 92 11.72 0.84 9.39
CA GLN A 92 12.48 -0.22 8.71
C GLN A 92 12.50 -0.08 7.19
N GLY A 93 11.87 0.96 6.64
CA GLY A 93 11.98 1.29 5.24
C GLY A 93 11.44 2.65 4.92
N TYR A 94 12.16 3.38 4.07
CA TYR A 94 11.85 4.74 3.64
C TYR A 94 11.03 4.72 2.34
N LEU A 95 10.28 5.79 2.08
CA LEU A 95 9.57 5.98 0.78
C LEU A 95 10.56 6.12 -0.38
N LYS A 96 11.76 6.63 -0.07
CA LYS A 96 12.94 6.66 -0.95
C LYS A 96 14.04 5.83 -0.29
N ASP A 97 14.08 4.54 -0.58
CA ASP A 97 15.24 3.72 -0.25
C ASP A 97 16.41 4.14 -1.17
N SER A 98 17.57 4.47 -0.59
CA SER A 98 18.82 4.73 -1.33
C SER A 98 19.24 3.55 -2.22
N ASP A 99 18.74 2.35 -1.93
CA ASP A 99 19.00 1.13 -2.69
C ASP A 99 18.03 0.92 -3.87
N GLY A 100 17.04 1.81 -4.07
CA GLY A 100 16.07 1.72 -5.17
C GLY A 100 15.07 0.57 -5.05
N LYS A 101 14.85 0.02 -3.85
CA LYS A 101 13.87 -1.07 -3.62
C LYS A 101 12.43 -0.60 -3.86
N GLN A 102 11.63 -1.43 -4.51
CA GLN A 102 10.20 -1.25 -4.71
C GLN A 102 9.43 -1.48 -3.40
N GLY A 103 8.27 -0.84 -3.23
CA GLY A 103 7.45 -0.94 -2.00
C GLY A 103 7.27 -2.37 -1.43
N PRO A 104 6.94 -3.40 -2.23
CA PRO A 104 6.82 -4.77 -1.70
C PRO A 104 8.14 -5.37 -1.22
N GLN A 105 9.28 -4.95 -1.79
CA GLN A 105 10.61 -5.38 -1.32
C GLN A 105 10.94 -4.74 0.03
N VAL A 106 10.46 -3.52 0.28
CA VAL A 106 10.55 -2.85 1.57
C VAL A 106 9.77 -3.63 2.64
N VAL A 107 8.54 -4.06 2.35
CA VAL A 107 7.73 -4.89 3.27
C VAL A 107 8.35 -6.28 3.47
N ALA A 108 8.79 -6.92 2.38
CA ALA A 108 9.41 -8.23 2.43
C ALA A 108 10.74 -8.24 3.21
N GLY A 109 11.46 -7.13 3.24
CA GLY A 109 12.71 -6.97 3.99
C GLY A 109 12.53 -6.71 5.48
N ALA A 110 11.33 -6.32 5.93
CA ALA A 110 11.09 -5.97 7.32
C ALA A 110 11.20 -7.18 8.26
N THR A 111 11.62 -6.89 9.50
CA THR A 111 11.95 -7.85 10.56
C THR A 111 11.22 -7.50 11.85
N SER A 112 10.79 -8.51 12.61
CA SER A 112 10.25 -8.31 13.96
C SER A 112 11.37 -8.17 14.97
N PHE A 113 11.18 -7.35 16.00
CA PHE A 113 12.10 -7.24 17.13
C PHE A 113 11.73 -8.12 18.32
N ASN A 114 10.57 -8.80 18.24
CA ASN A 114 10.11 -9.77 19.25
C ASN A 114 10.19 -9.24 20.69
N THR A 115 9.81 -7.98 20.86
CA THR A 115 9.83 -7.27 22.14
C THR A 115 8.40 -6.86 22.47
N THR A 116 7.92 -7.24 23.65
CA THR A 116 6.56 -6.95 24.09
C THR A 116 6.33 -5.44 24.25
N GLY A 117 5.28 -4.92 23.63
CA GLY A 117 4.89 -3.51 23.67
C GLY A 117 4.40 -3.03 22.30
N GLN A 118 3.65 -1.93 22.28
CA GLN A 118 3.16 -1.31 21.05
C GLN A 118 3.21 0.22 21.18
N ASP A 119 4.38 0.81 20.90
CA ASP A 119 4.60 2.25 20.97
C ASP A 119 4.02 2.97 19.73
N LEU A 120 2.70 3.04 19.64
CA LEU A 120 2.01 3.71 18.54
C LEU A 120 2.28 5.23 18.52
N ASP A 121 2.52 5.85 19.69
CA ASP A 121 2.87 7.27 19.77
C ASP A 121 4.23 7.53 19.13
N GLY A 122 5.24 6.70 19.42
CA GLY A 122 6.54 6.73 18.75
C GLY A 122 6.42 6.51 17.23
N ALA A 123 5.56 5.58 16.79
CA ALA A 123 5.33 5.37 15.36
C ALA A 123 4.76 6.61 14.66
N LEU A 124 3.76 7.26 15.26
CA LEU A 124 3.17 8.48 14.70
C LEU A 124 4.17 9.64 14.69
N LYS A 125 5.01 9.77 15.73
CA LYS A 125 6.10 10.75 15.76
C LYS A 125 7.12 10.51 14.65
N LEU A 126 7.45 9.26 14.36
CA LEU A 126 8.32 8.90 13.24
C LEU A 126 7.69 9.32 11.91
N ILE A 127 6.39 9.07 11.71
CA ILE A 127 5.68 9.49 10.47
C ILE A 127 5.76 11.00 10.29
N ILE A 128 5.49 11.78 11.34
CA ILE A 128 5.56 13.24 11.29
C ILE A 128 7.00 13.70 11.00
N SER A 129 7.99 13.08 11.63
CA SER A 129 9.41 13.36 11.38
C SER A 129 9.80 13.11 9.92
N GLU A 130 9.35 11.99 9.35
CA GLU A 130 9.61 11.65 7.94
C GLU A 130 8.90 12.62 6.99
N TYR A 131 7.65 12.96 7.27
CA TYR A 131 6.87 13.92 6.49
C TYR A 131 7.53 15.31 6.44
N ASN A 132 8.07 15.76 7.58
CA ASN A 132 8.74 17.06 7.68
C ASN A 132 10.16 17.08 7.07
N ASN A 133 10.72 15.92 6.69
CA ASN A 133 12.06 15.80 6.09
C ASN A 133 12.00 15.09 4.72
N PRO A 134 11.32 15.66 3.72
CA PRO A 134 11.04 15.00 2.43
C PRO A 134 12.30 14.64 1.63
N ASP A 135 13.40 15.39 1.79
CA ASP A 135 14.65 15.17 1.05
C ASP A 135 15.28 13.80 1.37
N THR A 136 15.18 13.40 2.64
CA THR A 136 15.68 12.12 3.17
C THR A 136 14.62 11.03 3.11
N SER A 137 13.38 11.34 3.50
CA SER A 137 12.31 10.34 3.61
C SER A 137 11.73 9.92 2.27
N GLY A 138 11.74 10.82 1.28
CA GLY A 138 11.12 10.60 -0.02
C GLY A 138 9.66 11.01 -0.13
N TYR A 139 9.12 11.71 0.86
CA TYR A 139 7.77 12.28 0.80
C TYR A 139 7.63 13.29 -0.34
N ARG A 140 6.47 13.29 -0.99
CA ARG A 140 6.15 14.15 -2.12
C ARG A 140 4.99 15.08 -1.81
N ALA A 141 5.19 16.38 -1.99
CA ALA A 141 4.15 17.37 -1.72
C ALA A 141 2.91 17.23 -2.62
N ASP A 142 3.06 16.62 -3.79
CA ASP A 142 2.00 16.40 -4.79
C ASP A 142 1.38 14.99 -4.71
N ALA A 143 1.71 14.19 -3.69
CA ALA A 143 1.14 12.87 -3.47
C ALA A 143 0.08 12.85 -2.38
N ARG A 144 -0.87 11.93 -2.49
CA ARG A 144 -1.80 11.58 -1.41
C ARG A 144 -1.06 10.75 -0.36
N HIS A 145 -1.17 11.15 0.90
CA HIS A 145 -0.51 10.47 2.02
C HIS A 145 -1.50 9.54 2.72
N LEU A 146 -1.15 8.26 2.83
CA LEU A 146 -1.98 7.23 3.46
C LEU A 146 -1.19 6.52 4.56
N ILE A 147 -1.87 6.19 5.65
CA ILE A 147 -1.33 5.40 6.76
C ILE A 147 -2.23 4.18 6.91
N TYR A 148 -1.64 3.00 6.96
CA TYR A 148 -2.31 1.70 7.12
C TYR A 148 -1.72 0.91 8.28
#